data_AF-A0A6L7QIK7-F1
#
_entry.id   AF-A0A6L7QIK7-F1
#
_cell.length_a   1.000
_cell.length_b   1.000
_cell.length_c   1.000
_cell.angle_alpha   90.00
_cell.angle_beta   90.00
_cell.angle_gamma   90.00
#
_symmetry.space_group_name_H-M   'P 1'
#
loop_
_entity.id
_entity.type
_entity.pdbx_description
1 polymer ?
#
loop_
_entity_poly.entity_id
_entity_poly.type
_entity_poly.pdbx_seq_one_letter_code
_entity_poly.pdbx_strand_id
1 'polypeptide(L)'
;MLQDRVRIGRRLNRRRLNPTEVERLLGQARNSARLRQRRRKNRPIPTYPAALPISDRRDEILAAIKAHPVVVVAGETGSGKSTQLPKICLEAGRGEAARIAVTQPRRVAALSIAQRVAEELKVTYGRDIGCKIRFRDQTAPETCIKVMTDGMLLAETQTDPDLLEYDTIIVDEAHERSLNIDFLLGYLRLLRRKRPDLKIIITSATIDTEAFSKAFGDAPVIEVSGRMFPVEVRYWPLDEILQDRGDIGGQHYAPA
;
A
#
# COMPACT_ATOMS: atom_id res chain seq x y z
N MET A 1 10.14 -9.19 -16.22
CA MET A 1 8.99 -8.96 -15.34
C MET A 1 8.44 -10.28 -14.81
N LEU A 2 7.90 -10.29 -13.60
CA LEU A 2 7.40 -11.47 -12.91
C LEU A 2 6.22 -12.11 -13.65
N GLN A 3 5.22 -11.32 -14.02
CA GLN A 3 4.04 -11.76 -14.77
C GLN A 3 4.43 -12.48 -16.07
N ASP A 4 5.35 -11.92 -16.84
CA ASP A 4 5.84 -12.55 -18.07
C ASP A 4 6.60 -13.84 -17.79
N ARG A 5 7.46 -13.88 -16.75
CA ARG A 5 8.17 -15.11 -16.37
C ARG A 5 7.20 -16.26 -16.09
N VAL A 6 6.13 -16.00 -15.32
CA VAL A 6 5.14 -17.02 -14.99
C VAL A 6 4.30 -17.40 -16.21
N ARG A 7 3.81 -16.44 -17.00
CA ARG A 7 3.00 -16.69 -18.20
C ARG A 7 3.79 -17.44 -19.28
N ILE A 8 5.03 -17.03 -19.55
CA ILE A 8 5.92 -17.67 -20.52
C ILE A 8 6.27 -19.07 -20.02
N GLY A 9 6.64 -19.25 -18.74
CA GLY A 9 6.92 -20.57 -18.17
C GLY A 9 5.74 -21.54 -18.32
N ARG A 10 4.50 -21.11 -18.03
CA ARG A 10 3.29 -21.92 -18.25
C ARG A 10 3.10 -22.34 -19.71
N ARG A 11 3.48 -21.48 -20.67
CA ARG A 11 3.39 -21.79 -22.11
C ARG A 11 4.51 -22.70 -22.59
N LEU A 12 5.73 -22.52 -22.10
CA LEU A 12 6.87 -23.39 -22.41
C LEU A 12 6.66 -24.84 -21.95
N ASN A 13 5.92 -25.05 -20.85
CA ASN A 13 5.59 -26.38 -20.36
C ASN A 13 4.56 -27.13 -21.24
N ARG A 14 4.06 -26.53 -22.33
CA ARG A 14 3.15 -27.22 -23.28
C ARG A 14 3.96 -28.06 -24.27
N ARG A 15 3.48 -29.29 -24.55
CA ARG A 15 4.22 -30.35 -25.27
C ARG A 15 4.63 -30.02 -26.71
N ARG A 16 4.05 -29.02 -27.37
CA ARG A 16 4.45 -28.57 -28.72
C ARG A 16 4.21 -27.07 -28.87
N LEU A 17 5.29 -26.32 -29.09
CA LEU A 17 5.26 -24.93 -29.54
C LEU A 17 5.79 -24.89 -30.96
N ASN A 18 5.14 -24.13 -31.82
CA ASN A 18 5.65 -23.93 -33.18
C ASN A 18 6.78 -22.86 -33.21
N PRO A 19 7.61 -22.80 -34.27
CA PRO A 19 8.73 -21.86 -34.33
C PRO A 19 8.33 -20.39 -34.16
N THR A 20 7.20 -19.97 -34.74
CA THR A 20 6.67 -18.60 -34.64
C THR A 20 6.26 -18.24 -33.21
N GLU A 21 5.65 -19.17 -32.47
CA GLU A 21 5.31 -19.00 -31.06
C GLU A 21 6.55 -18.87 -30.20
N VAL A 22 7.58 -19.68 -30.45
CA VAL A 22 8.85 -19.60 -29.76
C VAL A 22 9.49 -18.22 -29.98
N GLU A 23 9.54 -17.74 -31.22
CA GLU A 23 10.09 -16.43 -31.54
C GLU A 23 9.31 -15.29 -30.85
N ARG A 24 7.98 -15.35 -30.85
CA ARG A 24 7.14 -14.39 -30.14
C ARG A 24 7.39 -14.41 -28.62
N LEU A 25 7.49 -15.59 -28.01
CA LEU A 25 7.78 -15.74 -26.59
C LEU A 25 9.19 -15.22 -26.24
N LEU A 26 10.18 -15.45 -27.10
CA LEU A 26 11.52 -14.89 -26.95
C LEU A 26 11.52 -13.36 -27.04
N GLY A 27 10.77 -12.79 -28.00
CA GLY A 27 10.58 -11.34 -28.10
C GLY A 27 9.96 -10.75 -26.82
N GLN A 28 8.91 -11.39 -26.30
CA GLN A 28 8.28 -11.02 -25.03
C GLN A 28 9.28 -11.09 -23.87
N ALA A 29 10.04 -12.19 -23.75
CA ALA A 29 11.05 -12.37 -22.71
C ALA A 29 12.14 -11.28 -22.77
N ARG A 30 12.64 -10.96 -23.98
CA ARG A 30 13.65 -9.92 -24.21
C ARG A 30 13.14 -8.53 -23.79
N ASN A 31 11.92 -8.17 -24.19
CA ASN A 31 11.31 -6.89 -23.79
C ASN A 31 11.12 -6.82 -22.27
N SER A 32 10.67 -7.92 -21.67
CA SER A 32 10.48 -8.06 -20.23
C SER A 32 11.79 -7.94 -19.43
N ALA A 33 12.88 -8.48 -19.97
CA ALA A 33 14.22 -8.37 -19.39
C ALA A 33 14.77 -6.94 -19.52
N ARG A 34 14.60 -6.30 -20.69
CA ARG A 34 14.98 -4.89 -20.92
C ARG A 34 14.25 -3.95 -19.96
N LEU A 35 12.94 -4.13 -19.76
CA LEU A 35 12.16 -3.32 -18.82
C LEU A 35 12.69 -3.47 -17.39
N ARG A 36 12.93 -4.70 -16.93
CA ARG A 36 13.50 -4.97 -15.60
C ARG A 36 14.88 -4.33 -15.44
N GLN A 37 15.75 -4.46 -16.43
CA GLN A 37 17.09 -3.86 -16.40
C GLN A 37 17.02 -2.34 -16.35
N ARG A 38 16.12 -1.71 -17.13
CA ARG A 38 15.87 -0.27 -17.10
C ARG A 38 15.39 0.19 -15.72
N ARG A 39 14.44 -0.51 -15.11
CA ARG A 39 13.96 -0.21 -13.75
C ARG A 39 15.07 -0.32 -12.71
N ARG A 40 15.90 -1.37 -12.79
CA ARG A 40 17.04 -1.55 -11.88
C ARG A 40 18.08 -0.43 -12.05
N LYS A 41 18.41 -0.06 -13.29
CA LYS A 41 19.40 0.99 -13.61
C LYS A 41 18.91 2.38 -13.20
N ASN A 42 17.62 2.66 -13.42
CA ASN A 42 17.00 3.96 -13.14
C ASN A 42 16.29 3.97 -11.78
N ARG A 43 16.63 3.06 -10.86
CA ARG A 43 15.99 3.00 -9.55
C ARG A 43 16.30 4.30 -8.80
N PRO A 44 15.30 5.09 -8.41
CA PRO A 44 15.56 6.30 -7.63
C PRO A 44 16.17 5.90 -6.28
N ILE A 45 17.12 6.70 -5.81
CA ILE A 45 17.74 6.52 -4.49
C ILE A 45 16.88 7.27 -3.48
N PRO A 46 16.19 6.59 -2.55
CA PRO A 46 15.34 7.28 -1.61
C PRO A 46 16.15 8.04 -0.56
N THR A 47 15.71 9.26 -0.24
CA THR A 47 16.17 10.00 0.94
C THR A 47 15.05 10.07 1.97
N TYR A 48 15.37 10.00 3.26
CA TYR A 48 14.37 9.94 4.33
C TYR A 48 14.48 11.19 5.21
N PRO A 49 13.38 11.95 5.40
CA PRO A 49 13.40 13.11 6.28
C PRO A 49 13.64 12.70 7.74
N ALA A 50 14.72 13.21 8.36
CA ALA A 50 15.08 12.89 9.74
C ALA A 50 14.02 13.32 10.78
N ALA A 51 13.12 14.24 10.41
CA ALA A 51 12.05 14.68 11.28
C ALA A 51 10.89 13.67 11.41
N LEU A 52 10.77 12.70 10.48
CA LEU A 52 9.68 11.73 10.49
C LEU A 52 10.05 10.52 11.37
N PRO A 53 9.19 10.12 12.33
CA PRO A 53 9.48 9.00 13.22
C PRO A 53 9.81 7.68 12.53
N ILE A 54 9.20 7.40 11.36
CA ILE A 54 9.50 6.18 10.61
C ILE A 54 10.94 6.12 10.11
N SER A 55 11.59 7.27 9.93
CA SER A 55 12.99 7.33 9.48
C SER A 55 13.94 6.73 10.52
N ASP A 56 13.64 6.89 11.81
CA ASP A 56 14.44 6.33 12.92
C ASP A 56 14.40 4.80 12.94
N ARG A 57 13.30 4.22 12.44
CA ARG A 57 13.07 2.77 12.35
C ARG A 57 13.37 2.20 10.96
N ARG A 58 13.96 2.99 10.06
CA ARG A 58 14.17 2.62 8.65
C ARG A 58 14.91 1.30 8.50
N ASP A 59 16.04 1.15 9.18
CA ASP A 59 16.91 -0.02 8.99
C ASP A 59 16.28 -1.29 9.57
N GLU A 60 15.55 -1.16 10.68
CA GLU A 60 14.74 -2.24 11.27
C GLU A 60 13.64 -2.72 10.30
N ILE A 61 12.88 -1.77 9.72
CA ILE A 61 11.84 -2.06 8.73
C ILE A 61 12.46 -2.69 7.48
N LEU A 62 13.59 -2.16 7.00
CA LEU A 62 14.30 -2.68 5.83
C LEU A 62 14.75 -4.13 6.05
N ALA A 63 15.30 -4.43 7.23
CA ALA A 63 15.71 -5.77 7.61
C ALA A 63 14.51 -6.73 7.67
N ALA A 64 13.40 -6.30 8.30
CA ALA A 64 12.20 -7.11 8.41
C ALA A 64 11.58 -7.40 7.03
N ILE A 65 11.52 -6.42 6.12
CA ILE A 65 11.03 -6.60 4.75
C ILE A 65 11.89 -7.61 3.98
N LYS A 66 13.20 -7.66 4.21
CA LYS A 66 14.07 -8.65 3.59
C LYS A 66 13.84 -10.05 4.16
N ALA A 67 13.71 -10.17 5.48
CA ALA A 67 13.66 -11.45 6.19
C ALA A 67 12.27 -12.12 6.19
N HIS A 68 11.17 -11.35 6.26
CA HIS A 68 9.83 -11.90 6.56
C HIS A 68 8.84 -11.65 5.43
N PRO A 69 8.07 -12.65 4.96
CA PRO A 69 7.11 -12.47 3.86
C PRO A 69 5.99 -11.49 4.19
N VAL A 70 5.67 -11.32 5.48
CA VAL A 70 4.70 -10.34 5.98
C VAL A 70 5.34 -9.53 7.09
N VAL A 71 5.09 -8.23 7.12
CA VAL A 71 5.51 -7.32 8.20
C VAL A 71 4.32 -6.43 8.58
N VAL A 72 4.07 -6.25 9.87
CA VAL A 72 3.09 -5.28 10.38
C VAL A 72 3.85 -4.05 10.87
N VAL A 73 3.46 -2.88 10.38
CA VAL A 73 4.07 -1.60 10.80
C VAL A 73 2.99 -0.75 11.46
N ALA A 74 3.14 -0.57 12.77
CA ALA A 74 2.23 0.20 13.60
C ALA A 74 2.76 1.61 13.82
N GLY A 75 1.87 2.58 13.98
CA GLY A 75 2.25 3.92 14.43
C GLY A 75 1.19 4.96 14.10
N GLU A 76 1.18 6.06 14.82
CA GLU A 76 0.16 7.11 14.67
C GLU A 76 0.14 7.74 13.27
N THR A 77 -0.97 8.42 12.95
CA THR A 77 -1.04 9.26 11.76
C THR A 77 0.06 10.33 11.81
N GLY A 78 0.58 10.73 10.65
CA GLY A 78 1.70 11.68 10.58
C GLY A 78 3.09 11.08 10.86
N SER A 79 3.21 9.81 11.26
CA SER A 79 4.53 9.17 11.45
C SER A 79 5.32 8.90 10.15
N GLY A 80 4.68 9.08 8.99
CA GLY A 80 5.30 8.95 7.66
C GLY A 80 5.12 7.58 6.99
N LYS A 81 4.35 6.64 7.56
CA LYS A 81 4.15 5.27 7.03
C LYS A 81 3.82 5.24 5.54
N SER A 82 2.74 5.90 5.14
CA SER A 82 2.20 5.84 3.78
C SER A 82 3.14 6.39 2.70
N THR A 83 4.01 7.35 3.04
CA THR A 83 4.95 7.97 2.09
C THR A 83 6.33 7.31 2.12
N GLN A 84 6.78 6.82 3.28
CA GLN A 84 8.14 6.29 3.42
C GLN A 84 8.23 4.77 3.22
N LEU A 85 7.21 3.97 3.57
CA LEU A 85 7.26 2.51 3.37
C LEU A 85 7.46 2.08 1.91
N PRO A 86 6.81 2.70 0.90
CA PRO A 86 7.06 2.36 -0.49
C PRO A 86 8.52 2.61 -0.91
N LYS A 87 9.14 3.65 -0.34
CA LYS A 87 10.54 4.01 -0.56
C LYS A 87 11.50 2.99 0.08
N ILE A 88 11.21 2.56 1.31
CA ILE A 88 11.97 1.49 1.98
C ILE A 88 11.86 0.18 1.19
N CYS A 89 10.69 -0.11 0.60
CA CYS A 89 10.53 -1.27 -0.28
C CYS A 89 11.43 -1.19 -1.53
N LEU A 90 11.52 -0.02 -2.17
CA LEU A 90 12.45 0.19 -3.30
C LEU A 90 13.90 -0.04 -2.87
N GLU A 91 14.30 0.46 -1.70
CA GLU A 91 15.62 0.23 -1.12
C GLU A 91 15.89 -1.26 -0.87
N ALA A 92 14.86 -2.00 -0.46
CA ALA A 92 14.89 -3.47 -0.31
C ALA A 92 14.98 -4.24 -1.63
N GLY A 93 15.03 -3.56 -2.78
CA GLY A 93 15.08 -4.17 -4.13
C GLY A 93 13.72 -4.62 -4.66
N ARG A 94 12.62 -4.18 -4.05
CA ARG A 94 11.26 -4.41 -4.56
C ARG A 94 10.93 -3.44 -5.69
N GLY A 95 9.92 -3.76 -6.51
CA GLY A 95 9.53 -2.90 -7.64
C GLY A 95 10.39 -3.04 -8.90
N GLU A 96 11.40 -3.92 -8.89
CA GLU A 96 12.28 -4.17 -10.04
C GLU A 96 11.71 -5.20 -11.01
N ALA A 97 11.29 -6.35 -10.49
CA ALA A 97 10.78 -7.47 -11.28
C ALA A 97 9.26 -7.40 -11.47
N ALA A 98 8.55 -6.79 -10.53
CA ALA A 98 7.14 -6.44 -10.60
C ALA A 98 6.93 -5.04 -9.98
N ARG A 99 5.70 -4.63 -9.71
CA ARG A 99 5.38 -3.34 -9.08
C ARG A 99 5.21 -3.49 -7.56
N ILE A 100 5.31 -2.39 -6.84
CA ILE A 100 4.85 -2.24 -5.47
C ILE A 100 3.44 -1.64 -5.54
N ALA A 101 2.44 -2.33 -4.99
CA ALA A 101 1.11 -1.79 -4.77
C ALA A 101 1.05 -1.12 -3.40
N VAL A 102 0.44 0.05 -3.32
CA VAL A 102 0.08 0.71 -2.06
C VAL A 102 -1.42 0.94 -2.10
N THR A 103 -2.17 0.29 -1.22
CA THR A 103 -3.61 0.55 -1.12
C THR A 103 -3.87 1.67 -0.14
N GLN A 104 -4.95 2.41 -0.33
CA GLN A 104 -5.40 3.48 0.56
C GLN A 104 -6.94 3.56 0.48
N PRO A 105 -7.70 3.43 1.57
CA PRO A 105 -9.17 3.51 1.53
C PRO A 105 -9.73 4.80 0.91
N ARG A 106 -9.04 5.93 1.09
CA ARG A 106 -9.48 7.27 0.70
C ARG A 106 -8.84 7.70 -0.62
N ARG A 107 -9.68 7.95 -1.63
CA ARG A 107 -9.25 8.37 -2.99
C ARG A 107 -8.33 9.59 -3.00
N VAL A 108 -8.64 10.62 -2.22
CA VAL A 108 -7.84 11.86 -2.15
C VAL A 108 -6.48 11.59 -1.51
N ALA A 109 -6.44 10.76 -0.46
CA ALA A 109 -5.19 10.34 0.16
C ALA A 109 -4.33 9.52 -0.81
N ALA A 110 -4.92 8.56 -1.54
CA ALA A 110 -4.22 7.77 -2.55
C ALA A 110 -3.54 8.65 -3.63
N LEU A 111 -4.24 9.68 -4.11
CA LEU A 111 -3.68 10.64 -5.07
C LEU A 111 -2.54 11.45 -4.45
N SER A 112 -2.76 12.01 -3.26
CA SER A 112 -1.77 12.83 -2.55
C SER A 112 -0.50 12.04 -2.22
N ILE A 113 -0.63 10.80 -1.73
CA ILE A 113 0.51 9.92 -1.45
C ILE A 113 1.31 9.66 -2.72
N ALA A 114 0.65 9.32 -3.84
CA ALA A 114 1.34 9.04 -5.09
C ALA A 114 2.14 10.25 -5.61
N GLN A 115 1.54 11.44 -5.56
CA GLN A 115 2.19 12.69 -5.94
C GLN A 115 3.36 13.00 -5.01
N ARG A 116 3.15 12.90 -3.69
CA ARG A 116 4.18 13.17 -2.69
C ARG A 116 5.38 12.23 -2.81
N VAL A 117 5.13 10.94 -3.03
CA VAL A 117 6.21 9.95 -3.23
C VAL A 117 6.98 10.26 -4.52
N ALA A 118 6.31 10.68 -5.59
CA ALA A 118 6.97 11.09 -6.83
C ALA A 118 7.85 12.33 -6.63
N GLU A 119 7.34 13.35 -5.92
CA GLU A 119 8.09 14.56 -5.56
C GLU A 119 9.33 14.23 -4.72
N GLU A 120 9.17 13.45 -3.65
CA GLU A 120 10.29 13.10 -2.75
C GLU A 120 11.36 12.25 -3.44
N LEU A 121 10.97 11.40 -4.39
CA LEU A 121 11.91 10.61 -5.20
C LEU A 121 12.45 11.39 -6.41
N LYS A 122 11.95 12.61 -6.67
CA LYS A 122 12.31 13.44 -7.82
C LYS A 122 12.09 12.72 -9.16
N VAL A 123 10.96 12.02 -9.29
CA VAL A 123 10.57 11.26 -10.48
C VAL A 123 9.25 11.75 -11.05
N THR A 124 8.89 11.26 -12.24
CA THR A 124 7.68 11.72 -12.94
C THR A 124 6.44 10.97 -12.44
N TYR A 125 5.50 11.69 -11.82
CA TYR A 125 4.16 11.18 -11.55
C TYR A 125 3.43 10.81 -12.84
N GLY A 126 2.72 9.67 -12.84
CA GLY A 126 2.08 9.08 -14.01
C GLY A 126 3.01 8.17 -14.83
N ARG A 127 4.33 8.22 -14.60
CA ARG A 127 5.32 7.36 -15.27
C ARG A 127 5.99 6.40 -14.29
N ASP A 128 6.82 6.89 -13.39
CA ASP A 128 7.59 6.07 -12.44
C ASP A 128 6.75 5.71 -11.21
N ILE A 129 5.96 6.68 -10.73
CA ILE A 129 4.98 6.52 -9.66
C ILE A 129 3.62 6.86 -10.24
N GLY A 130 2.62 6.03 -10.00
CA GLY A 130 1.28 6.22 -10.56
C GLY A 130 0.18 6.01 -9.54
N CYS A 131 -1.00 6.51 -9.85
CA CYS A 131 -2.19 6.32 -9.04
C CYS A 131 -3.34 5.74 -9.86
N LYS A 132 -4.06 4.77 -9.30
CA LYS A 132 -5.25 4.18 -9.90
C LYS A 132 -6.41 4.19 -8.93
N ILE A 133 -7.40 5.02 -9.21
CA ILE A 133 -8.66 5.09 -8.46
C ILE A 133 -9.84 4.84 -9.41
N ARG A 134 -11.04 4.69 -8.86
CA ARG A 134 -12.23 4.52 -9.70
C ARG A 134 -12.33 5.68 -10.71
N PHE A 135 -12.51 5.31 -11.98
CA PHE A 135 -12.61 6.19 -13.14
C PHE A 135 -11.33 6.96 -13.52
N ARG A 136 -10.19 6.70 -12.88
CA ARG A 136 -8.93 7.39 -13.21
C ARG A 136 -7.73 6.48 -13.01
N ASP A 137 -7.04 6.16 -14.10
CA ASP A 137 -5.79 5.42 -14.09
C ASP A 137 -4.67 6.31 -14.66
N GLN A 138 -3.72 6.69 -13.82
CA GLN A 138 -2.53 7.44 -14.19
C GLN A 138 -1.30 6.59 -13.92
N THR A 139 -1.20 5.49 -14.66
CA THR A 139 -0.05 4.57 -14.60
C THR A 139 0.49 4.33 -16.00
N ALA A 140 1.78 4.00 -16.07
CA ALA A 140 2.48 3.65 -17.30
C ALA A 140 3.14 2.27 -17.14
N PRO A 141 3.56 1.59 -18.23
CA PRO A 141 4.35 0.36 -18.13
C PRO A 141 5.58 0.49 -17.21
N GLU A 142 6.19 1.68 -17.17
CA GLU A 142 7.32 2.05 -16.33
C GLU A 142 7.02 2.02 -14.83
N THR A 143 5.77 2.27 -14.42
CA THR A 143 5.39 2.54 -13.03
C THR A 143 5.86 1.44 -12.09
N CYS A 144 6.73 1.78 -11.14
CA CYS A 144 7.29 0.86 -10.15
C CYS A 144 6.50 0.87 -8.84
N ILE A 145 5.92 2.00 -8.45
CA ILE A 145 4.98 2.11 -7.33
C ILE A 145 3.62 2.55 -7.88
N LYS A 146 2.59 1.73 -7.66
CA LYS A 146 1.20 2.04 -7.99
C LYS A 146 0.43 2.23 -6.69
N VAL A 147 -0.01 3.45 -6.41
CA VAL A 147 -0.94 3.73 -5.32
C VAL A 147 -2.37 3.56 -5.84
N MET A 148 -3.27 2.97 -5.06
CA MET A 148 -4.65 2.76 -5.48
C MET A 148 -5.59 2.67 -4.29
N THR A 149 -6.90 2.71 -4.53
CA THR A 149 -7.85 2.36 -3.47
C THR A 149 -7.95 0.84 -3.28
N ASP A 150 -8.30 0.37 -2.09
CA ASP A 150 -8.40 -1.07 -1.79
C ASP A 150 -9.33 -1.78 -2.77
N GLY A 151 -10.48 -1.17 -3.08
CA GLY A 151 -11.44 -1.69 -4.06
C GLY A 151 -10.87 -1.82 -5.48
N MET A 152 -9.87 -1.01 -5.87
CA MET A 152 -9.21 -1.16 -7.17
C MET A 152 -8.26 -2.36 -7.18
N LEU A 153 -7.52 -2.59 -6.10
CA LEU A 153 -6.68 -3.79 -5.99
C LEU A 153 -7.55 -5.05 -5.93
N LEU A 154 -8.64 -5.02 -5.16
CA LEU A 154 -9.60 -6.12 -5.08
C LEU A 154 -10.23 -6.40 -6.46
N ALA A 155 -10.58 -5.37 -7.23
CA ALA A 155 -11.07 -5.56 -8.60
C ALA A 155 -10.02 -6.18 -9.52
N GLU A 156 -8.74 -5.83 -9.38
CA GLU A 156 -7.65 -6.43 -10.17
C GLU A 156 -7.52 -7.95 -9.93
N THR A 157 -7.86 -8.45 -8.72
CA THR A 157 -7.84 -9.89 -8.41
C THR A 157 -8.73 -10.75 -9.32
N GLN A 158 -9.76 -10.16 -9.94
CA GLN A 158 -10.63 -10.87 -10.88
C GLN A 158 -9.91 -11.21 -12.19
N THR A 159 -8.97 -10.36 -12.60
CA THR A 159 -8.22 -10.50 -13.87
C THR A 159 -6.80 -11.02 -13.68
N ASP A 160 -6.20 -10.77 -12.52
CA ASP A 160 -4.92 -11.33 -12.09
C ASP A 160 -5.05 -11.99 -10.71
N PRO A 161 -5.62 -13.21 -10.63
CA PRO A 161 -5.86 -13.89 -9.34
C PRO A 161 -4.59 -14.27 -8.57
N ASP A 162 -3.44 -14.27 -9.24
CA ASP A 162 -2.16 -14.51 -8.59
C ASP A 162 -1.44 -13.19 -8.24
N LEU A 163 -2.05 -12.03 -8.57
CA LEU A 163 -1.47 -10.67 -8.44
C LEU A 163 -0.02 -10.60 -8.92
N LEU A 164 0.25 -11.15 -10.11
CA LEU A 164 1.59 -11.27 -10.69
C LEU A 164 2.17 -9.93 -11.16
N GLU A 165 1.33 -8.91 -11.30
CA GLU A 165 1.80 -7.53 -11.51
C GLU A 165 2.63 -7.03 -10.31
N TYR A 166 2.44 -7.59 -9.11
CA TYR A 166 3.04 -7.11 -7.87
C TYR A 166 4.02 -8.11 -7.24
N ASP A 167 5.13 -7.60 -6.73
CA ASP A 167 6.05 -8.33 -5.86
C ASP A 167 5.92 -7.90 -4.39
N THR A 168 5.25 -6.77 -4.16
CA THR A 168 5.01 -6.18 -2.85
C THR A 168 3.65 -5.51 -2.83
N ILE A 169 2.88 -5.75 -1.78
CA ILE A 169 1.59 -5.08 -1.53
C ILE A 169 1.64 -4.47 -0.13
N ILE A 170 1.38 -3.18 -0.05
CA ILE A 170 1.23 -2.43 1.19
C ILE A 170 -0.26 -2.16 1.37
N VAL A 171 -0.85 -2.69 2.44
CA VAL A 171 -2.22 -2.38 2.84
C VAL A 171 -2.15 -1.24 3.86
N ASP A 172 -2.40 -0.02 3.40
CA ASP A 172 -2.33 1.18 4.23
C ASP A 172 -3.62 1.36 5.03
N GLU A 173 -3.53 1.96 6.22
CA GLU A 173 -4.68 2.23 7.10
C GLU A 173 -5.57 0.98 7.32
N ALA A 174 -4.98 -0.19 7.55
CA ALA A 174 -5.73 -1.44 7.75
C ALA A 174 -6.64 -1.42 8.99
N HIS A 175 -6.54 -0.38 9.83
CA HIS A 175 -7.44 -0.10 10.95
C HIS A 175 -8.76 0.54 10.52
N GLU A 176 -8.87 1.02 9.28
CA GLU A 176 -10.15 1.48 8.76
C GLU A 176 -11.08 0.26 8.60
N ARG A 177 -12.26 0.33 9.21
CA ARG A 177 -13.22 -0.78 9.25
C ARG A 177 -14.01 -0.89 7.95
N SER A 178 -13.31 -1.19 6.87
CA SER A 178 -13.87 -1.30 5.52
C SER A 178 -13.90 -2.76 5.06
N LEU A 179 -15.05 -3.20 4.56
CA LEU A 179 -15.21 -4.54 3.98
C LEU A 179 -14.16 -4.84 2.90
N ASN A 180 -13.77 -3.83 2.11
CA ASN A 180 -12.77 -4.02 1.06
C ASN A 180 -11.40 -4.39 1.65
N ILE A 181 -11.02 -3.80 2.78
CA ILE A 181 -9.77 -4.11 3.48
C ILE A 181 -9.84 -5.51 4.04
N ASP A 182 -10.95 -5.89 4.70
CA ASP A 182 -11.13 -7.23 5.26
C ASP A 182 -11.05 -8.33 4.19
N PHE A 183 -11.76 -8.14 3.07
CA PHE A 183 -11.69 -9.06 1.93
C PHE A 183 -10.30 -9.14 1.33
N LEU A 184 -9.63 -8.00 1.17
CA LEU A 184 -8.27 -7.95 0.64
C LEU A 184 -7.29 -8.69 1.56
N LEU A 185 -7.34 -8.46 2.88
CA LEU A 185 -6.49 -9.16 3.84
C LEU A 185 -6.75 -10.67 3.84
N GLY A 186 -8.02 -11.09 3.82
CA GLY A 186 -8.41 -12.49 3.69
C GLY A 186 -7.87 -13.13 2.40
N TYR A 187 -7.97 -12.41 1.28
CA TYR A 187 -7.44 -12.84 -0.02
C TYR A 187 -5.92 -12.99 0.01
N LEU A 188 -5.20 -11.98 0.52
CA LEU A 188 -3.74 -11.98 0.60
C LEU A 188 -3.21 -13.08 1.51
N ARG A 189 -3.90 -13.37 2.62
CA ARG A 189 -3.58 -14.49 3.51
C ARG A 189 -3.62 -15.83 2.77
N LEU A 190 -4.60 -16.04 1.91
CA LEU A 190 -4.69 -17.24 1.07
C LEU A 190 -3.63 -17.25 -0.04
N LEU A 191 -3.45 -16.11 -0.71
CA LEU A 191 -2.51 -15.97 -1.83
C LEU A 191 -1.07 -16.24 -1.41
N ARG A 192 -0.67 -15.85 -0.19
CA ARG A 192 0.68 -16.10 0.35
C ARG A 192 1.10 -17.56 0.26
N ARG A 193 0.16 -18.53 0.40
CA ARG A 193 0.47 -19.96 0.27
C ARG A 193 0.91 -20.34 -1.15
N LYS A 194 0.40 -19.64 -2.18
CA LYS A 194 0.74 -19.83 -3.60
C LYS A 194 1.90 -18.94 -4.06
N ARG A 195 2.04 -17.77 -3.46
CA ARG A 195 3.04 -16.74 -3.76
C ARG A 195 3.93 -16.47 -2.54
N PRO A 196 4.82 -17.41 -2.15
CA PRO A 196 5.75 -17.18 -1.04
C PRO A 196 6.76 -16.06 -1.34
N ASP A 197 6.92 -15.69 -2.61
CA ASP A 197 7.76 -14.58 -3.07
C ASP A 197 7.13 -13.20 -2.81
N LEU A 198 5.80 -13.12 -2.69
CA LEU A 198 5.06 -11.88 -2.50
C LEU A 198 5.32 -11.32 -1.10
N LYS A 199 5.73 -10.06 -1.04
CA LYS A 199 5.88 -9.31 0.22
C LYS A 199 4.57 -8.61 0.55
N ILE A 200 4.08 -8.77 1.78
CA ILE A 200 2.89 -8.07 2.27
C ILE A 200 3.32 -7.18 3.44
N ILE A 201 2.94 -5.91 3.40
CA ILE A 201 3.13 -4.98 4.51
C ILE A 201 1.77 -4.48 4.93
N ILE A 202 1.44 -4.61 6.21
CA ILE A 202 0.17 -4.15 6.76
C ILE A 202 0.49 -2.97 7.66
N THR A 203 -0.17 -1.84 7.45
CA THR A 203 0.03 -0.68 8.31
C THR A 203 -1.22 -0.40 9.12
N SER A 204 -1.03 0.01 10.37
CA SER A 204 -2.11 0.37 11.28
C SER A 204 -1.71 1.55 12.16
N ALA A 205 -2.69 2.39 12.51
CA ALA A 205 -2.51 3.44 13.53
C ALA A 205 -3.03 3.01 14.91
N THR A 206 -3.62 1.82 15.02
CA THR A 206 -4.29 1.35 16.24
C THR A 206 -3.57 0.17 16.89
N ILE A 207 -3.98 -0.15 18.12
CA ILE A 207 -3.40 -1.18 19.00
C ILE A 207 -3.66 -2.62 18.51
N ASP A 208 -4.54 -2.84 17.53
CA ASP A 208 -4.92 -4.20 17.09
C ASP A 208 -3.89 -4.88 16.16
N THR A 209 -2.60 -4.56 16.34
CA THR A 209 -1.48 -5.08 15.56
C THR A 209 -1.25 -6.57 15.82
N GLU A 210 -1.58 -7.04 17.02
CA GLU A 210 -1.53 -8.46 17.37
C GLU A 210 -2.50 -9.31 16.55
N ALA A 211 -3.72 -8.85 16.29
CA ALA A 211 -4.67 -9.60 15.48
C ALA A 211 -4.15 -9.76 14.04
N PHE A 212 -3.56 -8.69 13.47
CA PHE A 212 -2.91 -8.77 12.16
C PHE A 212 -1.70 -9.71 12.19
N SER A 213 -0.85 -9.64 13.21
CA SER A 213 0.29 -10.54 13.36
C SER A 213 -0.14 -12.01 13.37
N LYS A 214 -1.09 -12.36 14.25
CA LYS A 214 -1.66 -13.71 14.38
C LYS A 214 -2.34 -14.18 13.09
N ALA A 215 -3.13 -13.32 12.45
CA ALA A 215 -3.80 -13.62 11.19
C ALA A 215 -2.80 -13.98 10.08
N PHE A 216 -1.61 -13.37 10.10
CA PHE A 216 -0.54 -13.61 9.12
C PHE A 216 0.59 -14.50 9.67
N GLY A 217 0.30 -15.37 10.64
CA GLY A 217 1.24 -16.38 11.13
C GLY A 217 2.41 -15.77 11.89
N ASP A 218 2.09 -15.02 12.93
CA ASP A 218 3.01 -14.36 13.85
C ASP A 218 4.01 -13.44 13.12
N ALA A 219 3.48 -12.67 12.17
CA ALA A 219 4.27 -11.69 11.42
C ALA A 219 4.88 -10.65 12.39
N PRO A 220 6.16 -10.26 12.22
CA PRO A 220 6.79 -9.28 13.09
C PRO A 220 6.04 -7.95 13.05
N VAL A 221 5.88 -7.36 14.23
CA VAL A 221 5.28 -6.04 14.42
C VAL A 221 6.39 -5.06 14.72
N ILE A 222 6.45 -3.95 13.98
CA ILE A 222 7.37 -2.85 14.21
C ILE A 222 6.56 -1.62 14.57
N GLU A 223 6.82 -1.06 15.75
CA GLU A 223 6.15 0.14 16.25
C GLU A 223 6.94 1.40 15.93
N VAL A 224 6.26 2.35 15.30
CA VAL A 224 6.74 3.68 14.98
C VAL A 224 5.99 4.68 15.84
N SER A 225 6.52 4.93 17.03
CA SER A 225 5.97 5.90 17.99
C SER A 225 6.00 7.32 17.41
N GLY A 226 4.85 7.97 17.34
CA GLY A 226 4.73 9.37 16.93
C GLY A 226 5.31 10.34 17.94
N ARG A 227 5.44 11.61 17.55
CA ARG A 227 5.63 12.72 18.49
C ARG A 227 4.27 13.38 18.72
N MET A 228 3.57 13.00 19.79
CA MET A 228 2.34 13.68 20.18
C MET A 228 2.66 14.94 20.98
N PHE A 229 1.96 16.02 20.66
CA PHE A 229 1.94 17.23 21.48
C PHE A 229 0.69 17.23 22.35
N PRO A 230 0.74 17.67 23.61
CA PRO A 230 -0.42 17.72 24.47
C PRO A 230 -1.48 18.64 23.87
N VAL A 231 -2.72 18.15 23.76
CA VAL A 231 -3.88 18.92 23.30
C VAL A 231 -4.81 19.12 24.49
N GLU A 232 -5.20 20.37 24.75
CA GLU A 232 -6.21 20.70 25.75
C GLU A 232 -7.61 20.51 25.14
N VAL A 233 -8.43 19.67 25.75
CA VAL A 233 -9.83 19.49 25.36
C VAL A 233 -10.69 20.37 26.26
N ARG A 234 -11.32 21.39 25.69
CA ARG A 234 -12.29 22.23 26.39
C ARG A 234 -13.70 21.83 25.98
N TYR A 235 -14.52 21.47 26.95
CA TYR A 235 -15.94 21.20 26.76
C TYR A 235 -16.71 22.48 27.05
N TRP A 236 -17.67 22.82 26.18
CA TRP A 236 -18.61 23.89 26.49
C TRP A 236 -19.62 23.39 27.53
N PRO A 237 -19.89 24.14 28.62
CA PRO A 237 -20.90 23.75 29.59
C PRO A 237 -22.27 23.62 28.92
N LEU A 238 -22.98 22.51 29.18
CA LEU A 238 -24.29 22.26 28.59
C LEU A 238 -25.32 23.34 28.97
N ASP A 239 -25.19 23.90 30.18
CA ASP A 239 -26.11 24.91 30.74
C ASP A 239 -26.07 26.22 29.95
N GLU A 240 -24.90 26.61 29.42
CA GLU A 240 -24.76 27.80 28.57
C GLU A 240 -25.38 27.60 27.19
N ILE A 241 -25.30 26.37 26.63
CA ILE A 241 -25.94 26.02 25.35
C ILE A 241 -27.47 26.02 25.49
N LEU A 242 -27.99 25.60 26.64
CA LEU A 242 -29.42 25.58 26.93
C LEU A 242 -29.98 26.98 27.22
N GLN A 243 -29.17 27.89 27.79
CA GLN A 243 -29.54 29.29 27.96
C GLN A 243 -29.61 30.04 26.61
N ASP A 244 -28.68 29.80 25.70
CA ASP A 244 -28.68 30.42 24.36
C ASP A 244 -29.80 29.90 23.43
N ARG A 245 -30.37 28.71 23.71
CA ARG A 245 -31.51 28.16 22.96
C ARG A 245 -32.88 28.52 23.53
N GLY A 246 -32.92 29.35 24.57
CA GLY A 246 -34.15 29.77 25.26
C GLY A 246 -35.10 30.66 24.46
N ASP A 247 -34.74 31.11 23.25
CA ASP A 247 -35.55 32.08 22.49
C ASP A 247 -36.28 31.50 21.26
N ILE A 248 -36.36 30.17 21.12
CA ILE A 248 -37.14 29.54 20.04
C ILE A 248 -38.15 28.52 20.59
N GLY A 249 -39.22 29.05 21.17
CA GLY A 249 -40.55 28.45 21.16
C GLY A 249 -40.83 27.36 22.20
N GLY A 250 -41.66 27.69 23.20
CA GLY A 250 -42.28 26.68 24.05
C GLY A 250 -43.12 27.28 25.16
N GLN A 251 -44.42 27.41 24.89
CA GLN A 251 -45.44 27.88 25.80
C GLN A 251 -45.37 27.23 27.18
N HIS A 252 -45.63 28.06 28.20
CA HIS A 252 -45.96 27.67 29.56
C HIS A 252 -46.92 26.46 29.61
N TYR A 253 -46.48 25.39 30.27
CA TYR A 253 -47.38 24.47 30.97
C TYR A 253 -46.99 24.48 32.45
N ALA A 254 -47.83 25.11 33.27
CA ALA A 254 -47.79 24.97 34.71
C ALA A 254 -48.85 23.92 35.12
N PRO A 255 -48.56 23.01 36.05
CA PRO A 255 -49.56 22.09 36.56
C PRO A 255 -50.31 22.69 37.75
N ALA A 256 -51.62 22.88 37.60
CA ALA A 256 -52.71 22.67 38.58
C ALA A 256 -54.02 23.20 37.99
#